data_AF-A0A7U9WRN3-F1
#
_entry.id   AF-A0A7U9WRN3-F1
#
_cell.length_a   1.000
_cell.length_b   1.000
_cell.length_c   1.000
_cell.angle_alpha   90.00
_cell.angle_beta   90.00
_cell.angle_gamma   90.00
#
_symmetry.space_group_name_H-M   'P 1'
#
loop_
_entity.id
_entity.type
_entity.pdbx_description
1 polymer ?
#
loop_
_entity_poly.entity_id
_entity_poly.type
_entity_poly.pdbx_seq_one_letter_code
_entity_poly.pdbx_strand_id
1 'polypeptide(L)'
;MKNKKCTILISALTAIAGAVGFAILQFRLYTLVGIYGGTQFLSDFRQFAMVITSGLFTSAMVTLLISISEYRNERVEALEGMYLAAMDLEREFSKIKYFLPDEPKELIQNVLGELDSNDWDSKYNENLATSVLNFEDQQKADDAYEKYHMELKHDAQMKFRDYVWEHCDEREKAVLTEPFQKKDFLDRACAEKIEKYDEQLKETMKSFLRFQEVRTSAITAAYGRMDFIFANKSIRLNVYEKLYRKLFDTVNFIKNSNYHFDLYFSGRGGNRAVQCDFVWKLQDKLISEDEDHYYRQFDFDITTEMVQVLVYANGKVNKGEFPKLKDYMLCTKPGYFQKMQKEWEEKNSANN
;
A
#
# COMPACT_ATOMS: atom_id res chain seq x y z
N MET A 1 17.15 23.76 -2.35
CA MET A 1 18.36 22.92 -2.39
C MET A 1 19.35 23.30 -3.49
N LYS A 2 18.96 23.36 -4.78
CA LYS A 2 19.90 23.63 -5.90
C LYS A 2 20.83 24.84 -5.71
N ASN A 3 20.29 25.98 -5.27
CA ASN A 3 21.09 27.19 -5.02
C ASN A 3 22.13 26.99 -3.92
N LYS A 4 21.76 26.33 -2.81
CA LYS A 4 22.66 26.03 -1.69
C LYS A 4 23.76 25.04 -2.10
N LYS A 5 23.47 24.09 -3.00
CA LYS A 5 24.51 23.22 -3.59
C LYS A 5 25.59 24.03 -4.30
N CYS A 6 25.16 24.95 -5.14
CA CYS A 6 26.04 25.82 -5.88
C CYS A 6 26.88 26.67 -4.92
N THR A 7 26.26 27.25 -3.89
CA THR A 7 26.96 28.02 -2.85
C THR A 7 28.00 27.17 -2.11
N ILE A 8 27.67 25.94 -1.71
CA ILE A 8 28.63 25.03 -1.05
C ILE A 8 29.80 24.71 -1.98
N LEU A 9 29.55 24.36 -3.24
CA LEU A 9 30.60 24.03 -4.19
C LEU A 9 31.52 25.23 -4.49
N ILE A 10 30.94 26.41 -4.73
CA ILE A 10 31.70 27.64 -5.01
C ILE A 10 32.50 28.07 -3.78
N SER A 11 31.92 28.03 -2.59
CA SER A 11 32.63 28.40 -1.35
C SER A 11 33.74 27.40 -1.02
N ALA A 12 33.53 26.10 -1.23
CA ALA A 12 34.56 25.08 -1.06
C ALA A 12 35.72 25.27 -2.05
N LEU A 13 35.43 25.49 -3.34
CA LEU A 13 36.46 25.73 -4.36
C LEU A 13 37.25 27.02 -4.06
N THR A 14 36.57 28.10 -3.69
CA THR A 14 37.21 29.37 -3.32
C THR A 14 38.09 29.22 -2.07
N ALA A 15 37.62 28.48 -1.06
CA ALA A 15 38.41 28.20 0.14
C ALA A 15 39.68 27.38 -0.20
N ILE A 16 39.56 26.35 -1.04
CA ILE A 16 40.71 25.56 -1.48
C ILE A 16 41.70 26.42 -2.25
N ALA A 17 41.23 27.22 -3.21
CA ALA A 17 42.09 28.12 -3.99
C ALA A 17 42.81 29.15 -3.09
N GLY A 18 42.11 29.74 -2.12
CA GLY A 18 42.69 30.64 -1.13
C GLY A 18 43.75 29.97 -0.28
N ALA A 19 43.48 28.77 0.24
CA ALA A 19 44.41 27.99 1.06
C ALA A 19 45.67 27.58 0.29
N VAL A 20 45.51 27.08 -0.95
CA VAL A 20 46.63 26.69 -1.83
C VAL A 20 47.47 27.91 -2.20
N GLY A 21 46.84 29.02 -2.59
CA GLY A 21 47.53 30.26 -2.91
C GLY A 21 48.31 30.81 -1.72
N PHE A 22 47.70 30.81 -0.53
CA PHE A 22 48.36 31.21 0.71
C PHE A 22 49.57 30.32 1.03
N ALA A 23 49.43 29.00 0.93
CA ALA A 23 50.52 28.04 1.18
C ALA A 23 51.69 28.22 0.20
N ILE A 24 51.40 28.39 -1.10
CA ILE A 24 52.43 28.63 -2.13
C ILE A 24 53.23 29.90 -1.82
N LEU A 25 52.54 30.97 -1.41
CA LEU A 25 53.17 32.26 -1.09
C LEU A 25 53.96 32.20 0.22
N GLN A 26 53.39 31.59 1.27
CA GLN A 26 53.99 31.49 2.61
C GLN A 26 55.26 30.64 2.61
N PHE A 27 55.24 29.47 1.94
CA PHE A 27 56.38 28.56 1.87
C PHE A 27 57.32 28.84 0.70
N ARG A 28 57.08 29.94 -0.04
CA ARG A 28 57.86 30.34 -1.22
C ARG A 28 57.97 29.24 -2.28
N LEU A 29 56.94 28.40 -2.44
CA LEU A 29 56.95 27.29 -3.39
C LEU A 29 57.08 27.74 -4.85
N TYR A 30 56.81 29.01 -5.15
CA TYR A 30 57.08 29.61 -6.46
C TYR A 30 58.57 29.63 -6.84
N THR A 31 59.48 29.55 -5.86
CA THR A 31 60.93 29.43 -6.11
C THR A 31 61.30 28.09 -6.74
N LEU A 32 60.49 27.04 -6.52
CA LEU A 32 60.68 25.72 -7.16
C LEU A 32 60.36 25.74 -8.66
N VAL A 33 59.61 26.75 -9.13
CA VAL A 33 59.23 26.93 -10.54
C VAL A 33 60.12 27.99 -11.22
N GLY A 34 61.27 28.32 -10.62
CA GLY A 34 62.29 29.20 -11.22
C GLY A 34 62.07 30.71 -11.01
N ILE A 35 61.11 31.12 -10.18
CA ILE A 35 60.90 32.53 -9.85
C ILE A 35 61.76 32.90 -8.62
N TYR A 36 62.95 33.44 -8.86
CA TYR A 36 63.87 33.88 -7.81
C TYR A 36 63.59 35.31 -7.37
N GLY A 37 63.33 35.50 -6.07
CA GLY A 37 63.02 36.80 -5.47
C GLY A 37 64.28 37.56 -5.09
N GLY A 38 64.51 38.72 -5.72
CA GLY A 38 65.62 39.62 -5.39
C GLY A 38 65.27 41.12 -5.37
N THR A 39 64.03 41.50 -5.69
CA THR A 39 63.59 42.91 -5.75
C THR A 39 62.57 43.23 -4.66
N GLN A 40 62.64 44.44 -4.11
CA GLN A 40 61.71 44.94 -3.09
C GLN A 40 60.25 44.84 -3.55
N PHE A 41 60.00 45.11 -4.83
CA PHE A 41 58.69 44.94 -5.49
C PHE A 41 58.09 43.53 -5.34
N LEU A 42 58.89 42.47 -5.54
CA LEU A 42 58.39 41.09 -5.41
C LEU A 42 58.06 40.72 -3.96
N SER A 43 58.75 41.32 -2.99
CA SER A 43 58.46 41.13 -1.57
C SER A 43 57.14 41.79 -1.17
N ASP A 44 56.91 43.02 -1.62
CA ASP A 44 55.69 43.79 -1.34
C ASP A 44 54.47 43.15 -2.02
N PHE A 45 54.63 42.73 -3.28
CA PHE A 45 53.59 42.00 -4.01
C PHE A 45 53.22 40.68 -3.31
N ARG A 46 54.21 39.94 -2.79
CA ARG A 46 53.95 38.71 -2.01
C ARG A 46 53.15 39.02 -0.75
N GLN A 47 53.52 40.05 0.02
CA GLN A 47 52.78 40.43 1.22
C GLN A 47 51.33 40.81 0.91
N PHE A 48 51.13 41.60 -0.14
CA PHE A 48 49.80 41.95 -0.63
C PHE A 48 48.99 40.71 -1.05
N ALA A 49 49.58 39.80 -1.83
CA ALA A 49 48.93 38.57 -2.27
C ALA A 49 48.62 37.62 -1.10
N MET A 50 49.45 37.57 -0.06
CA MET A 50 49.17 36.80 1.17
C MET A 50 47.94 37.34 1.91
N VAL A 51 47.80 38.67 2.01
CA VAL A 51 46.61 39.29 2.61
C VAL A 51 45.34 38.95 1.82
N ILE A 52 45.40 39.06 0.49
CA ILE A 52 44.27 38.71 -0.38
C ILE A 52 43.89 37.24 -0.25
N THR A 53 44.85 36.32 -0.39
CA THR A 53 44.59 34.88 -0.34
C THR A 53 44.08 34.43 1.04
N SER A 54 44.60 35.02 2.12
CA SER A 54 44.09 34.81 3.47
C SER A 54 42.65 35.33 3.63
N GLY A 55 42.34 36.53 3.11
CA GLY A 55 40.99 37.10 3.17
C GLY A 55 39.97 36.31 2.36
N LEU A 56 40.36 35.81 1.19
CA LEU A 56 39.55 34.92 0.36
C LEU A 56 39.28 33.59 1.08
N PHE A 57 40.31 33.01 1.69
CA PHE A 57 40.16 31.76 2.45
C PHE A 57 39.19 31.93 3.63
N THR A 58 39.40 32.94 4.49
CA THR A 58 38.58 33.12 5.70
C THR A 58 37.12 33.41 5.37
N SER A 59 36.87 34.32 4.41
CA SER A 59 35.50 34.65 3.98
C SER A 59 34.78 33.46 3.34
N ALA A 60 35.46 32.72 2.45
CA ALA A 60 34.90 31.53 1.82
C ALA A 60 34.64 30.40 2.83
N MET A 61 35.53 30.21 3.81
CA MET A 61 35.37 29.19 4.85
C MET A 61 34.17 29.47 5.76
N VAL A 62 33.97 30.72 6.18
CA VAL A 62 32.77 31.10 6.97
C VAL A 62 31.50 30.86 6.15
N THR A 63 31.50 31.28 4.89
CA THR A 63 30.36 31.06 3.97
C THR A 63 30.06 29.58 3.78
N LEU A 64 31.11 28.76 3.66
CA LEU A 64 31.00 27.31 3.55
C LEU A 64 30.36 26.69 4.80
N LEU A 65 30.80 27.09 6.00
CA LEU A 65 30.25 26.59 7.26
C LEU A 65 28.77 26.92 7.43
N ILE A 66 28.38 28.17 7.13
CA ILE A 66 26.97 28.58 7.16
C ILE A 66 26.17 27.75 6.15
N SER A 67 26.66 27.64 4.92
CA SER A 67 25.97 26.92 3.85
C SER A 67 25.81 25.43 4.16
N ILE A 68 26.79 24.79 4.80
CA ILE A 68 26.71 23.39 5.25
C ILE A 68 25.62 23.24 6.32
N SER A 69 25.55 24.16 7.28
CA SER A 69 24.53 24.16 8.33
C SER A 69 23.13 24.30 7.75
N GLU A 70 22.92 25.29 6.87
CA GLU A 70 21.65 25.49 6.16
C GLU A 70 21.27 24.28 5.31
N TYR A 71 22.23 23.69 4.59
CA TYR A 71 22.01 22.48 3.80
C TYR A 71 21.60 21.28 4.66
N ARG A 72 22.18 21.13 5.85
CA ARG A 72 21.79 20.07 6.78
C ARG A 72 20.33 20.26 7.22
N ASN A 73 19.93 21.47 7.57
CA ASN A 73 18.55 21.77 7.98
C ASN A 73 17.57 21.50 6.83
N GLU A 74 17.88 21.98 5.62
CA GLU A 74 17.03 21.75 4.44
C GLU A 74 16.93 20.26 4.07
N ARG A 75 18.02 19.50 4.27
CA ARG A 75 18.01 18.04 4.08
C ARG A 75 17.06 17.36 5.08
N VAL A 76 17.09 17.77 6.35
CA VAL A 76 16.18 17.24 7.39
C VAL A 76 14.74 17.57 7.03
N GLU A 77 14.46 18.82 6.70
CA GLU A 77 13.12 19.29 6.29
C GLU A 77 12.59 18.52 5.06
N ALA A 78 13.44 18.23 4.07
CA ALA A 78 13.05 17.44 2.90
C ALA A 78 12.69 15.98 3.26
N LEU A 79 13.41 15.38 4.21
CA LEU A 79 13.15 14.01 4.67
C LEU A 79 11.89 13.95 5.56
N GLU A 80 11.71 14.92 6.46
CA GLU A 80 10.49 15.05 7.26
C GLU A 80 9.27 15.31 6.38
N GLY A 81 9.42 16.16 5.36
CA GLY A 81 8.37 16.39 4.36
C GLY A 81 7.98 15.13 3.58
N MET A 82 8.95 14.24 3.30
CA MET A 82 8.68 12.94 2.70
C MET A 82 7.95 12.00 3.67
N TYR A 83 8.37 11.97 4.94
CA TYR A 83 7.70 11.21 6.00
C TYR A 83 6.23 11.64 6.14
N LEU A 84 5.96 12.95 6.27
CA LEU A 84 4.60 13.47 6.43
C LEU A 84 3.72 13.14 5.22
N ALA A 85 4.23 13.33 4.01
CA ALA A 85 3.48 13.00 2.80
C ALA A 85 3.21 11.49 2.66
N ALA A 86 4.11 10.63 3.15
CA ALA A 86 3.91 9.19 3.17
C ALA A 86 2.88 8.78 4.22
N MET A 87 2.93 9.39 5.41
CA MET A 87 1.98 9.18 6.49
C MET A 87 0.55 9.51 6.08
N ASP A 88 0.35 10.60 5.32
CA ASP A 88 -0.97 10.96 4.80
C ASP A 88 -1.56 9.87 3.89
N LEU A 89 -0.72 9.22 3.06
CA LEU A 89 -1.15 8.12 2.20
C LEU A 89 -1.36 6.83 3.00
N GLU A 90 -0.45 6.48 3.91
CA GLU A 90 -0.57 5.31 4.80
C GLU A 90 -1.89 5.37 5.58
N ARG A 91 -2.28 6.56 6.06
CA ARG A 91 -3.56 6.75 6.73
C ARG A 91 -4.76 6.42 5.84
N GLU A 92 -4.67 6.60 4.51
CA GLU A 92 -5.73 6.16 3.61
C GLU A 92 -5.74 4.64 3.40
N PHE A 93 -4.56 3.99 3.36
CA PHE A 93 -4.45 2.53 3.32
C PHE A 93 -4.99 1.87 4.60
N SER A 94 -4.75 2.45 5.77
CA SER A 94 -5.25 1.94 7.06
C SER A 94 -6.78 1.87 7.16
N LYS A 95 -7.49 2.61 6.29
CA LYS A 95 -8.97 2.65 6.23
C LYS A 95 -9.56 1.61 5.27
N ILE A 96 -8.72 0.84 4.57
CA ILE A 96 -9.18 -0.23 3.68
C ILE A 96 -9.84 -1.32 4.53
N LYS A 97 -11.04 -1.73 4.11
CA LYS A 97 -11.73 -2.90 4.65
C LYS A 97 -11.35 -4.12 3.81
N TYR A 98 -11.37 -5.29 4.42
CA TYR A 98 -10.93 -6.53 3.79
C TYR A 98 -12.08 -7.54 3.72
N PHE A 99 -12.18 -8.22 2.57
CA PHE A 99 -13.06 -9.34 2.32
C PHE A 99 -12.30 -10.64 2.60
N LEU A 100 -12.53 -11.18 3.79
CA LEU A 100 -11.86 -12.37 4.33
C LEU A 100 -12.95 -13.38 4.73
N PRO A 101 -13.52 -14.13 3.76
CA PRO A 101 -14.55 -15.11 4.05
C PRO A 101 -14.00 -16.27 4.89
N ASP A 102 -14.89 -16.88 5.68
CA ASP A 102 -14.53 -18.05 6.48
C ASP A 102 -14.46 -19.32 5.63
N GLU A 103 -15.19 -19.35 4.51
CA GLU A 103 -15.20 -20.42 3.52
C GLU A 103 -14.23 -20.16 2.36
N PRO A 104 -13.90 -21.20 1.56
CA PRO A 104 -13.04 -21.08 0.41
C PRO A 104 -13.49 -19.97 -0.55
N LYS A 105 -12.53 -19.13 -0.96
CA LYS A 105 -12.75 -18.01 -1.90
C LYS A 105 -13.57 -18.44 -3.12
N GLU A 106 -13.16 -19.52 -3.79
CA GLU A 106 -13.84 -20.03 -4.99
C GLU A 106 -15.31 -20.41 -4.72
N LEU A 107 -15.61 -20.99 -3.55
CA LEU A 107 -16.96 -21.37 -3.17
C LEU A 107 -17.86 -20.13 -3.01
N ILE A 108 -17.35 -19.10 -2.34
CA ILE A 108 -18.06 -17.83 -2.15
C ILE A 108 -18.26 -17.09 -3.48
N GLN A 109 -17.24 -17.08 -4.33
CA GLN A 109 -17.33 -16.48 -5.65
C GLN A 109 -18.42 -17.13 -6.50
N ASN A 110 -18.44 -18.46 -6.54
CA ASN A 110 -19.38 -19.23 -7.34
C ASN A 110 -20.82 -19.04 -6.86
N VAL A 111 -21.07 -19.09 -5.54
CA VAL A 111 -22.44 -18.91 -5.01
C VAL A 111 -22.95 -17.50 -5.25
N LEU A 112 -22.13 -16.46 -5.07
CA LEU A 112 -22.53 -15.08 -5.35
C LEU A 112 -22.78 -14.85 -6.85
N GLY A 113 -21.98 -15.47 -7.72
CA GLY A 113 -22.16 -15.41 -9.17
C GLY A 113 -23.42 -16.12 -9.65
N GLU A 114 -23.72 -17.30 -9.11
CA GLU A 114 -24.95 -18.04 -9.42
C GLU A 114 -26.20 -17.26 -8.98
N LEU A 115 -26.16 -16.63 -7.80
CA LEU A 115 -27.27 -15.78 -7.34
C LEU A 115 -27.53 -14.58 -8.26
N ASP A 116 -26.47 -13.95 -8.79
CA ASP A 116 -26.62 -12.86 -9.76
C ASP A 116 -27.17 -13.34 -11.11
N SER A 117 -26.71 -14.51 -11.60
CA SER A 117 -27.24 -15.11 -12.82
C SER A 117 -28.72 -15.42 -12.67
N ASN A 118 -29.09 -16.08 -11.58
CA ASN A 118 -30.48 -16.48 -11.32
C ASN A 118 -31.40 -15.27 -11.12
N ASP A 119 -30.95 -14.18 -10.49
CA ASP A 119 -31.74 -12.94 -10.38
C ASP A 119 -32.02 -12.34 -11.77
N TRP A 120 -31.03 -12.35 -12.66
CA TRP A 120 -31.18 -11.88 -14.04
C TRP A 120 -32.09 -12.80 -14.86
N ASP A 121 -31.87 -14.12 -14.78
CA ASP A 121 -32.66 -15.14 -15.48
C ASP A 121 -34.12 -15.13 -14.99
N SER A 122 -34.36 -14.94 -13.69
CA SER A 122 -35.70 -14.80 -13.11
C SER A 122 -36.43 -13.57 -13.66
N LYS A 123 -35.78 -12.40 -13.66
CA LYS A 123 -36.35 -11.17 -14.24
C LYS A 123 -36.62 -11.31 -15.73
N TYR A 124 -35.74 -12.00 -16.46
CA TYR A 124 -35.97 -12.31 -17.87
C TYR A 124 -37.21 -13.19 -18.04
N ASN A 125 -37.33 -14.27 -17.26
CA ASN A 125 -38.46 -15.19 -17.29
C ASN A 125 -39.78 -14.52 -16.90
N GLU A 126 -39.79 -13.59 -15.94
CA GLU A 126 -40.97 -12.78 -15.59
C GLU A 126 -41.42 -11.88 -16.75
N ASN A 127 -40.46 -11.23 -17.44
CA ASN A 127 -40.75 -10.43 -18.62
C ASN A 127 -41.23 -11.28 -19.80
N LEU A 128 -40.65 -12.48 -19.98
CA LEU A 128 -41.08 -13.45 -20.99
C LEU A 128 -42.51 -13.91 -20.70
N ALA A 129 -42.83 -14.29 -19.46
CA ALA A 129 -44.17 -14.68 -19.03
C ALA A 129 -45.20 -13.58 -19.35
N THR A 130 -44.86 -12.33 -19.05
CA THR A 130 -45.72 -11.17 -19.36
C THR A 130 -45.89 -10.97 -20.88
N SER A 131 -44.83 -11.22 -21.66
CA SER A 131 -44.85 -11.04 -23.11
C SER A 131 -45.71 -12.09 -23.81
N VAL A 132 -45.66 -13.35 -23.36
CA VAL A 132 -46.44 -14.46 -23.96
C VAL A 132 -47.94 -14.37 -23.66
N LEU A 133 -48.36 -13.67 -22.60
CA LEU A 133 -49.78 -13.39 -22.33
C LEU A 133 -50.48 -12.58 -23.44
N ASN A 134 -49.72 -11.90 -24.30
CA ASN A 134 -50.27 -11.12 -25.41
C ASN A 134 -50.55 -11.96 -26.68
N PHE A 135 -50.26 -13.27 -26.66
CA PHE A 135 -50.52 -14.16 -27.78
C PHE A 135 -52.01 -14.52 -27.80
N GLU A 136 -52.66 -14.41 -28.96
CA GLU A 136 -54.05 -14.86 -29.15
C GLU A 136 -54.18 -16.39 -29.12
N ASP A 137 -53.09 -17.09 -29.44
CA ASP A 137 -52.99 -18.54 -29.53
C ASP A 137 -52.18 -19.07 -28.35
N GLN A 138 -52.88 -19.74 -27.42
CA GLN A 138 -52.29 -20.22 -26.18
C GLN A 138 -51.24 -21.31 -26.40
N GLN A 139 -51.40 -22.14 -27.44
CA GLN A 139 -50.39 -23.15 -27.77
C GLN A 139 -49.08 -22.50 -28.21
N LYS A 140 -49.17 -21.43 -29.01
CA LYS A 140 -47.98 -20.66 -29.42
C LYS A 140 -47.35 -19.91 -28.25
N ALA A 141 -48.14 -19.49 -27.26
CA ALA A 141 -47.64 -18.86 -26.05
C ALA A 141 -46.81 -19.85 -25.22
N ASP A 142 -47.34 -21.06 -25.02
CA ASP A 142 -46.68 -22.13 -24.27
C ASP A 142 -45.39 -22.59 -24.97
N ASP A 143 -45.45 -22.82 -26.29
CA ASP A 143 -44.27 -23.21 -27.10
C ASP A 143 -43.17 -22.11 -27.06
N ALA A 144 -43.57 -20.83 -27.08
CA ALA A 144 -42.62 -19.71 -27.00
C ALA A 144 -41.99 -19.60 -25.61
N TYR A 145 -42.78 -19.77 -24.55
CA TYR A 145 -42.28 -19.76 -23.18
C TYR A 145 -41.28 -20.89 -22.96
N GLU A 146 -41.64 -22.13 -23.29
CA GLU A 146 -40.77 -23.30 -23.12
C GLU A 146 -39.45 -23.16 -23.89
N LYS A 147 -39.49 -22.56 -25.09
CA LYS A 147 -38.31 -22.37 -25.93
C LYS A 147 -37.32 -21.33 -25.39
N TYR A 148 -37.81 -20.24 -24.80
CA TYR A 148 -36.98 -19.10 -24.42
C TYR A 148 -36.75 -18.99 -22.91
N HIS A 149 -37.50 -19.74 -22.09
CA HIS A 149 -37.33 -19.75 -20.65
C HIS A 149 -35.91 -20.17 -20.25
N MET A 150 -35.30 -19.38 -19.37
CA MET A 150 -33.97 -19.62 -18.84
C MET A 150 -34.05 -20.54 -17.61
N GLU A 151 -33.34 -21.66 -17.64
CA GLU A 151 -33.25 -22.57 -16.48
C GLU A 151 -32.41 -21.95 -15.36
N LEU A 152 -32.98 -21.89 -14.15
CA LEU A 152 -32.26 -21.45 -12.95
C LEU A 152 -31.34 -22.55 -12.45
N LYS A 153 -30.08 -22.21 -12.19
CA LYS A 153 -29.05 -23.16 -11.74
C LYS A 153 -28.85 -23.06 -10.24
N HIS A 154 -28.61 -24.19 -9.58
CA HIS A 154 -28.43 -24.25 -8.13
C HIS A 154 -27.19 -25.04 -7.70
N ASP A 155 -26.28 -25.34 -8.63
CA ASP A 155 -25.09 -26.16 -8.40
C ASP A 155 -24.14 -25.55 -7.36
N ALA A 156 -23.91 -24.24 -7.44
CA ALA A 156 -23.03 -23.53 -6.52
C ALA A 156 -23.68 -23.38 -5.14
N GLN A 157 -24.98 -23.07 -5.08
CA GLN A 157 -25.74 -23.05 -3.83
C GLN A 157 -25.76 -24.42 -3.15
N MET A 158 -25.95 -25.52 -3.89
CA MET A 158 -25.89 -26.88 -3.35
C MET A 158 -24.50 -27.19 -2.78
N LYS A 159 -23.43 -26.90 -3.53
CA LYS A 159 -22.06 -27.10 -3.03
C LYS A 159 -21.77 -26.27 -1.78
N PHE A 160 -22.24 -25.02 -1.73
CA PHE A 160 -22.09 -24.16 -0.56
C PHE A 160 -22.83 -24.73 0.65
N ARG A 161 -24.07 -25.20 0.43
CA ARG A 161 -24.88 -25.86 1.46
C ARG A 161 -24.21 -27.11 2.01
N ASP A 162 -23.67 -27.96 1.13
CA ASP A 162 -22.95 -29.18 1.52
C ASP A 162 -21.73 -28.84 2.37
N TYR A 163 -20.94 -27.84 1.96
CA TYR A 163 -19.79 -27.36 2.72
C TYR A 163 -20.18 -26.87 4.12
N VAL A 164 -21.24 -26.04 4.21
CA VAL A 164 -21.74 -25.52 5.49
C VAL A 164 -22.20 -26.66 6.40
N TRP A 165 -22.84 -27.69 5.84
CA TRP A 165 -23.22 -28.87 6.62
C TRP A 165 -22.00 -29.67 7.08
N GLU A 166 -21.05 -29.96 6.19
CA GLU A 166 -19.84 -30.72 6.51
C GLU A 166 -19.06 -30.10 7.68
N HIS A 167 -18.96 -28.77 7.69
CA HIS A 167 -18.20 -28.00 8.70
C HIS A 167 -19.06 -27.50 9.87
N CYS A 168 -20.32 -27.94 9.97
CA CYS A 168 -21.18 -27.66 11.11
C CYS A 168 -20.73 -28.46 12.35
N ASP A 169 -20.92 -27.89 13.54
CA ASP A 169 -20.59 -28.56 14.82
C ASP A 169 -21.36 -29.88 14.96
N GLU A 170 -20.67 -30.95 15.35
CA GLU A 170 -21.26 -32.28 15.52
C GLU A 170 -22.39 -32.30 16.56
N ARG A 171 -22.34 -31.42 17.56
CA ARG A 171 -23.43 -31.24 18.54
C ARG A 171 -24.67 -30.67 17.89
N GLU A 172 -24.49 -29.70 16.99
CA GLU A 172 -25.58 -29.08 16.23
C GLU A 172 -26.21 -30.12 15.29
N LYS A 173 -25.38 -30.91 14.60
CA LYS A 173 -25.83 -32.04 13.76
C LYS A 173 -26.62 -33.06 14.58
N ALA A 174 -26.19 -33.36 15.82
CA ALA A 174 -26.83 -34.35 16.68
C ALA A 174 -28.25 -33.95 17.15
N VAL A 175 -28.56 -32.65 17.19
CA VAL A 175 -29.89 -32.14 17.60
C VAL A 175 -30.86 -32.06 16.40
N LEU A 176 -30.35 -32.02 15.18
CA LEU A 176 -31.12 -31.95 13.93
C LEU A 176 -31.47 -33.35 13.41
N THR A 177 -32.44 -34.01 14.06
CA THR A 177 -32.80 -35.40 13.77
C THR A 177 -33.70 -35.57 12.55
N GLU A 178 -34.55 -34.58 12.26
CA GLU A 178 -35.53 -34.66 11.17
C GLU A 178 -35.06 -33.93 9.90
N PRO A 179 -35.38 -34.44 8.69
CA PRO A 179 -34.97 -33.82 7.42
C PRO A 179 -35.40 -32.36 7.26
N PHE A 180 -36.59 -31.99 7.75
CA PHE A 180 -37.07 -30.60 7.66
C PHE A 180 -36.28 -29.66 8.58
N GLN A 181 -35.84 -30.12 9.76
CA GLN A 181 -35.02 -29.32 10.68
C GLN A 181 -33.65 -29.04 10.08
N LYS A 182 -33.02 -30.06 9.49
CA LYS A 182 -31.78 -29.90 8.72
C LYS A 182 -31.96 -28.92 7.57
N LYS A 183 -33.09 -29.02 6.85
CA LYS A 183 -33.39 -28.11 5.75
C LYS A 183 -33.48 -26.66 6.23
N ASP A 184 -34.32 -26.39 7.22
CA ASP A 184 -34.56 -25.05 7.77
C ASP A 184 -33.30 -24.44 8.39
N PHE A 185 -32.49 -25.24 9.07
CA PHE A 185 -31.19 -24.82 9.59
C PHE A 185 -30.26 -24.37 8.49
N LEU A 186 -30.07 -25.20 7.46
CA LEU A 186 -29.16 -24.91 6.36
C LEU A 186 -29.64 -23.72 5.52
N ASP A 187 -30.95 -23.61 5.26
CA ASP A 187 -31.51 -22.48 4.51
C ASP A 187 -31.21 -21.16 5.24
N ARG A 188 -31.38 -21.13 6.57
CA ARG A 188 -31.06 -19.96 7.41
C ARG A 188 -29.55 -19.68 7.46
N ALA A 189 -28.75 -20.69 7.79
CA ALA A 189 -27.30 -20.53 7.97
C ALA A 189 -26.60 -20.11 6.67
N CYS A 190 -27.01 -20.68 5.53
CA CYS A 190 -26.51 -20.27 4.23
C CYS A 190 -26.91 -18.84 3.88
N ALA A 191 -28.18 -18.46 4.11
CA ALA A 191 -28.65 -17.10 3.86
C ALA A 191 -27.88 -16.05 4.67
N GLU A 192 -27.70 -16.28 5.98
CA GLU A 192 -26.95 -15.39 6.87
C GLU A 192 -25.49 -15.23 6.42
N LYS A 193 -24.83 -16.33 6.04
CA LYS A 193 -23.44 -16.28 5.54
C LYS A 193 -23.33 -15.54 4.21
N ILE A 194 -24.24 -15.80 3.26
CA ILE A 194 -24.25 -15.14 1.95
C ILE A 194 -24.48 -13.64 2.12
N GLU A 195 -25.42 -13.23 2.97
CA GLU A 195 -25.67 -11.82 3.28
C GLU A 195 -24.43 -11.15 3.89
N LYS A 196 -23.79 -11.81 4.87
CA LYS A 196 -22.51 -11.35 5.46
C LYS A 196 -21.44 -11.15 4.39
N TYR A 197 -21.27 -12.08 3.45
CA TYR A 197 -20.26 -11.96 2.40
C TYR A 197 -20.58 -10.90 1.36
N ASP A 198 -21.84 -10.75 1.00
CA ASP A 198 -22.31 -9.68 0.13
C ASP A 198 -22.03 -8.29 0.75
N GLU A 199 -22.32 -8.11 2.04
CA GLU A 199 -22.02 -6.87 2.75
C GLU A 199 -20.52 -6.61 2.85
N GLN A 200 -19.73 -7.61 3.24
CA GLN A 200 -18.26 -7.48 3.32
C GLN A 200 -17.64 -7.14 1.96
N LEU A 201 -18.09 -7.77 0.88
CA LEU A 201 -17.65 -7.48 -0.47
C LEU A 201 -17.96 -6.02 -0.84
N LYS A 202 -19.19 -5.57 -0.61
CA LYS A 202 -19.63 -4.18 -0.87
C LYS A 202 -18.83 -3.17 -0.07
N GLU A 203 -18.64 -3.40 1.23
CA GLU A 203 -17.87 -2.50 2.09
C GLU A 203 -16.39 -2.43 1.70
N THR A 204 -15.82 -3.56 1.27
CA THR A 204 -14.45 -3.63 0.75
C THR A 204 -14.32 -2.83 -0.55
N MET A 205 -15.22 -3.03 -1.51
CA MET A 205 -15.23 -2.25 -2.77
C MET A 205 -15.38 -0.74 -2.50
N LYS A 206 -16.27 -0.33 -1.60
CA LYS A 206 -16.42 1.08 -1.21
C LYS A 206 -15.14 1.63 -0.60
N SER A 207 -14.43 0.84 0.22
CA SER A 207 -13.16 1.27 0.81
C SER A 207 -12.08 1.54 -0.24
N PHE A 208 -12.03 0.72 -1.31
CA PHE A 208 -11.16 0.96 -2.47
C PHE A 208 -11.60 2.15 -3.31
N LEU A 209 -12.90 2.35 -3.53
CA LEU A 209 -13.44 3.49 -4.29
C LEU A 209 -12.99 4.85 -3.73
N ARG A 210 -12.80 4.96 -2.41
CA ARG A 210 -12.26 6.17 -1.76
C ARG A 210 -10.91 6.61 -2.35
N PHE A 211 -10.13 5.69 -2.92
CA PHE A 211 -8.85 6.02 -3.56
C PHE A 211 -8.99 6.82 -4.85
N GLN A 212 -10.20 6.97 -5.44
CA GLN A 212 -10.40 7.87 -6.58
C GLN A 212 -9.97 9.31 -6.26
N GLU A 213 -10.22 9.77 -5.03
CA GLU A 213 -9.91 11.13 -4.59
C GLU A 213 -8.50 11.29 -4.02
N VAL A 214 -7.83 10.19 -3.69
CA VAL A 214 -6.49 10.20 -3.08
C VAL A 214 -5.48 10.78 -4.07
N ARG A 215 -4.75 11.82 -3.66
CA ARG A 215 -3.78 12.51 -4.52
C ARG A 215 -2.35 12.05 -4.22
N THR A 216 -1.60 11.71 -5.27
CA THR A 216 -0.17 11.37 -5.18
C THR A 216 0.74 12.57 -5.46
N SER A 217 0.17 13.77 -5.67
CA SER A 217 0.96 14.99 -5.94
C SER A 217 1.80 15.41 -4.75
N ALA A 218 1.30 15.23 -3.51
CA ALA A 218 2.01 15.56 -2.29
C ALA A 218 3.29 14.72 -2.13
N ILE A 219 3.19 13.39 -2.26
CA ILE A 219 4.35 12.49 -2.18
C ILE A 219 5.32 12.71 -3.35
N THR A 220 4.82 13.03 -4.54
CA THR A 220 5.66 13.36 -5.70
C THR A 220 6.43 14.66 -5.51
N ALA A 221 5.78 15.70 -4.98
CA ALA A 221 6.43 16.96 -4.66
C ALA A 221 7.45 16.80 -3.52
N ALA A 222 7.12 16.02 -2.48
CA ALA A 222 8.03 15.72 -1.37
C ALA A 222 9.28 14.98 -1.86
N TYR A 223 9.12 13.92 -2.66
CA TYR A 223 10.24 13.22 -3.28
C TYR A 223 11.07 14.12 -4.19
N GLY A 224 10.43 15.01 -4.97
CA GLY A 224 11.10 15.99 -5.82
C GLY A 224 11.99 16.97 -5.04
N ARG A 225 11.63 17.28 -3.79
CA ARG A 225 12.44 18.12 -2.89
C ARG A 225 13.68 17.40 -2.34
N MET A 226 13.76 16.07 -2.38
CA MET A 226 14.90 15.28 -1.91
C MET A 226 16.08 15.30 -2.90
N ASP A 227 16.56 16.48 -3.27
CA ASP A 227 17.69 16.64 -4.18
C ASP A 227 18.98 16.86 -3.38
N PHE A 228 19.56 15.81 -2.82
CA PHE A 228 20.76 15.90 -1.98
C PHE A 228 22.06 16.10 -2.78
N ILE A 229 23.04 16.82 -2.18
CA ILE A 229 24.44 16.89 -2.65
C ILE A 229 25.13 15.55 -2.36
N PHE A 230 24.98 15.08 -1.11
CA PHE A 230 25.53 13.81 -0.63
C PHE A 230 24.41 12.80 -0.44
N ALA A 231 24.68 11.50 -0.63
CA ALA A 231 23.71 10.41 -0.43
C ALA A 231 22.51 10.37 -1.40
N ASN A 232 22.58 11.06 -2.54
CA ASN A 232 21.57 10.98 -3.60
C ASN A 232 21.47 9.55 -4.18
N LYS A 233 22.61 8.89 -4.40
CA LYS A 233 22.67 7.49 -4.90
C LYS A 233 22.33 6.42 -3.86
N SER A 234 22.21 6.78 -2.58
CA SER A 234 21.93 5.83 -1.49
C SER A 234 20.58 6.10 -0.84
N ILE A 235 20.46 7.23 -0.13
CA ILE A 235 19.23 7.58 0.61
C ILE A 235 18.07 7.84 -0.34
N ARG A 236 18.25 8.75 -1.31
CA ARG A 236 17.15 9.11 -2.21
C ARG A 236 16.71 7.92 -3.06
N LEU A 237 17.66 7.11 -3.55
CA LEU A 237 17.33 5.88 -4.29
C LEU A 237 16.55 4.88 -3.42
N ASN A 238 16.98 4.66 -2.18
CA ASN A 238 16.27 3.75 -1.27
C ASN A 238 14.85 4.24 -0.98
N VAL A 239 14.69 5.53 -0.66
CA VAL A 239 13.37 6.14 -0.46
C VAL A 239 12.51 6.10 -1.72
N TYR A 240 13.11 6.24 -2.91
CA TYR A 240 12.42 6.06 -4.17
C TYR A 240 11.87 4.64 -4.32
N GLU A 241 12.73 3.63 -4.21
CA GLU A 241 12.39 2.25 -4.51
C GLU A 241 11.43 1.64 -3.49
N LYS A 242 11.65 1.94 -2.21
CA LYS A 242 10.96 1.27 -1.11
C LYS A 242 9.76 2.01 -0.54
N LEU A 243 9.70 3.33 -0.69
CA LEU A 243 8.60 4.14 -0.14
C LEU A 243 7.81 4.82 -1.25
N TYR A 244 8.41 5.76 -1.98
CA TYR A 244 7.72 6.56 -3.00
C TYR A 244 7.07 5.69 -4.07
N ARG A 245 7.85 4.81 -4.72
CA ARG A 245 7.37 3.97 -5.81
C ARG A 245 6.31 2.99 -5.32
N LYS A 246 6.52 2.33 -4.17
CA LYS A 246 5.53 1.42 -3.58
C LYS A 246 4.19 2.12 -3.35
N LEU A 247 4.19 3.30 -2.72
CA LEU A 247 2.97 4.09 -2.50
C LEU A 247 2.31 4.51 -3.82
N PHE A 248 3.09 5.09 -4.73
CA PHE A 248 2.60 5.60 -5.99
C PHE A 248 1.97 4.51 -6.86
N ASP A 249 2.69 3.40 -7.05
CA ASP A 249 2.24 2.28 -7.89
C ASP A 249 1.00 1.61 -7.30
N THR A 250 0.94 1.46 -5.98
CA THR A 250 -0.21 0.83 -5.31
C THR A 250 -1.45 1.70 -5.37
N VAL A 251 -1.34 3.02 -5.15
CA VAL A 251 -2.47 3.95 -5.35
C VAL A 251 -2.99 3.89 -6.78
N ASN A 252 -2.09 3.92 -7.78
CA ASN A 252 -2.50 3.84 -9.18
C ASN A 252 -3.13 2.48 -9.53
N PHE A 253 -2.61 1.40 -8.95
CA PHE A 253 -3.18 0.07 -9.13
C PHE A 253 -4.62 0.00 -8.60
N ILE A 254 -4.89 0.52 -7.39
CA ILE A 254 -6.25 0.60 -6.84
C ILE A 254 -7.15 1.47 -7.72
N LYS A 255 -6.66 2.65 -8.13
CA LYS A 255 -7.43 3.56 -9.00
C LYS A 255 -7.83 2.93 -10.33
N ASN A 256 -6.93 2.15 -10.94
CA ASN A 256 -7.22 1.47 -12.20
C ASN A 256 -8.29 0.37 -12.02
N SER A 257 -8.33 -0.28 -10.86
CA SER A 257 -9.37 -1.27 -10.53
C SER A 257 -10.72 -0.65 -10.18
N ASN A 258 -10.74 0.58 -9.65
CA ASN A 258 -11.97 1.26 -9.21
C ASN A 258 -13.02 1.46 -10.31
N TYR A 259 -12.64 1.43 -11.59
CA TYR A 259 -13.59 1.45 -12.71
C TYR A 259 -14.59 0.29 -12.63
N HIS A 260 -14.14 -0.91 -12.25
CA HIS A 260 -15.00 -2.09 -12.16
C HIS A 260 -15.99 -2.00 -10.99
N PHE A 261 -15.57 -1.39 -9.88
CA PHE A 261 -16.44 -1.14 -8.72
C PHE A 261 -17.49 -0.06 -9.03
N ASP A 262 -17.12 1.00 -9.76
CA ASP A 262 -18.06 2.04 -10.17
C ASP A 262 -19.16 1.48 -11.11
N LEU A 263 -18.79 0.62 -12.07
CA LEU A 263 -19.77 -0.06 -12.92
C LEU A 263 -20.78 -0.89 -12.11
N TYR A 264 -20.29 -1.62 -11.10
CA TYR A 264 -21.12 -2.43 -10.23
C TYR A 264 -22.13 -1.58 -9.45
N PHE A 265 -21.66 -0.53 -8.74
CA PHE A 265 -22.55 0.30 -7.93
C PHE A 265 -23.48 1.21 -8.75
N SER A 266 -23.10 1.54 -9.98
CA SER A 266 -23.97 2.29 -10.90
C SER A 266 -25.01 1.42 -11.61
N GLY A 267 -25.00 0.10 -11.40
CA GLY A 267 -25.91 -0.84 -12.07
C GLY A 267 -25.65 -0.96 -13.58
N ARG A 268 -24.51 -0.48 -14.07
CA ARG A 268 -24.16 -0.46 -15.50
C ARG A 268 -23.39 -1.71 -15.95
N GLY A 269 -23.01 -2.56 -15.01
CA GLY A 269 -22.40 -3.86 -15.31
C GLY A 269 -21.60 -4.42 -14.14
N GLY A 270 -21.16 -5.66 -14.30
CA GLY A 270 -20.41 -6.40 -13.27
C GLY A 270 -21.32 -7.20 -12.36
N ASN A 271 -20.94 -8.46 -12.14
CA ASN A 271 -21.55 -9.34 -11.14
C ASN A 271 -20.59 -9.51 -9.95
N ARG A 272 -21.09 -10.00 -8.83
CA ARG A 272 -20.36 -10.19 -7.59
C ARG A 272 -19.18 -11.14 -7.74
N ALA A 273 -19.32 -12.20 -8.54
CA ALA A 273 -18.21 -13.13 -8.81
C ALA A 273 -16.99 -12.42 -9.44
N VAL A 274 -17.23 -11.54 -10.42
CA VAL A 274 -16.17 -10.72 -11.04
C VAL A 274 -15.62 -9.71 -10.04
N GLN A 275 -16.45 -9.13 -9.17
CA GLN A 275 -15.96 -8.21 -8.14
C GLN A 275 -15.07 -8.90 -7.11
N CYS A 276 -15.36 -10.16 -6.75
CA CYS A 276 -14.49 -10.97 -5.89
C CYS A 276 -13.07 -11.07 -6.47
N ASP A 277 -12.93 -11.34 -7.76
CA ASP A 277 -11.61 -11.42 -8.41
C ASP A 277 -10.81 -10.12 -8.28
N PHE A 278 -11.45 -8.98 -8.56
CA PHE A 278 -10.79 -7.68 -8.44
C PHE A 278 -10.42 -7.36 -6.99
N VAL A 279 -11.31 -7.64 -6.04
CA VAL A 279 -11.05 -7.44 -4.61
C VAL A 279 -9.89 -8.30 -4.13
N TRP A 280 -9.86 -9.60 -4.45
CA TRP A 280 -8.77 -10.47 -4.01
C TRP A 280 -7.45 -10.10 -4.68
N LYS A 281 -7.45 -9.78 -5.97
CA LYS A 281 -6.25 -9.30 -6.67
C LYS A 281 -5.66 -8.03 -6.06
N LEU A 282 -6.51 -7.13 -5.55
CA LEU A 282 -6.07 -5.95 -4.79
C LEU A 282 -5.51 -6.35 -3.42
N GLN A 283 -6.24 -7.19 -2.68
CA GLN A 283 -5.85 -7.63 -1.35
C GLN A 283 -4.53 -8.39 -1.34
N ASP A 284 -4.26 -9.24 -2.33
CA ASP A 284 -3.03 -10.04 -2.42
C ASP A 284 -1.76 -9.16 -2.47
N LYS A 285 -1.88 -7.88 -2.85
CA LYS A 285 -0.77 -6.90 -2.77
C LYS A 285 -0.65 -6.19 -1.43
N LEU A 286 -1.71 -6.21 -0.62
CA LEU A 286 -1.84 -5.43 0.61
C LEU A 286 -1.64 -6.28 1.86
N ILE A 287 -2.05 -7.55 1.79
CA ILE A 287 -2.06 -8.45 2.93
C ILE A 287 -0.98 -9.53 2.81
N SER A 288 -0.58 -10.06 3.96
CA SER A 288 0.10 -11.33 4.08
C SER A 288 -0.66 -12.22 5.06
N GLU A 289 -0.33 -13.50 5.08
CA GLU A 289 -0.92 -14.47 5.99
C GLU A 289 0.14 -15.44 6.50
N ASP A 290 -0.03 -15.91 7.73
CA ASP A 290 0.69 -17.07 8.27
C ASP A 290 -0.29 -18.23 8.49
N GLU A 291 0.08 -19.22 9.30
CA GLU A 291 -0.78 -20.37 9.59
C GLU A 291 -2.10 -19.97 10.25
N ASP A 292 -2.09 -18.91 11.06
CA ASP A 292 -3.14 -18.61 12.03
C ASP A 292 -3.77 -17.20 11.83
N HIS A 293 -3.13 -16.29 11.10
CA HIS A 293 -3.52 -14.88 11.06
C HIS A 293 -3.34 -14.23 9.67
N TYR A 294 -4.08 -13.14 9.47
CA TYR A 294 -3.90 -12.19 8.37
C TYR A 294 -3.24 -10.89 8.88
N TYR A 295 -2.40 -10.27 8.05
CA TYR A 295 -1.66 -9.05 8.38
C TYR A 295 -1.77 -7.97 7.30
N ARG A 296 -1.81 -6.69 7.70
CA ARG A 296 -1.66 -5.53 6.79
C ARG A 296 -0.18 -5.35 6.41
N GLN A 297 0.34 -6.25 5.59
CA GLN A 297 1.76 -6.29 5.21
C GLN A 297 2.21 -4.97 4.57
N PHE A 298 1.39 -4.39 3.71
CA PHE A 298 1.73 -3.15 3.03
C PHE A 298 1.90 -1.98 4.00
N ASP A 299 0.98 -1.81 4.96
CA ASP A 299 1.09 -0.76 5.98
C ASP A 299 2.33 -0.95 6.86
N PHE A 300 2.64 -2.21 7.22
CA PHE A 300 3.86 -2.55 7.96
C PHE A 300 5.13 -2.19 7.18
N ASP A 301 5.20 -2.57 5.91
CA ASP A 301 6.33 -2.28 5.01
C ASP A 301 6.54 -0.76 4.88
N ILE A 302 5.47 -0.02 4.61
CA ILE A 302 5.53 1.44 4.44
C ILE A 302 5.92 2.12 5.75
N THR A 303 5.32 1.73 6.88
CA THR A 303 5.67 2.32 8.19
C THR A 303 7.13 2.06 8.54
N THR A 304 7.64 0.87 8.25
CA THR A 304 9.06 0.52 8.45
C THR A 304 9.97 1.47 7.66
N GLU A 305 9.64 1.72 6.40
CA GLU A 305 10.43 2.61 5.54
C GLU A 305 10.25 4.09 5.91
N MET A 306 9.09 4.49 6.44
CA MET A 306 8.88 5.82 7.02
C MET A 306 9.77 6.07 8.24
N VAL A 307 9.88 5.10 9.15
CA VAL A 307 10.83 5.17 10.28
C VAL A 307 12.26 5.27 9.76
N GLN A 308 12.60 4.50 8.72
CA GLN A 308 13.92 4.57 8.08
C GLN A 308 14.22 5.95 7.47
N VAL A 309 13.21 6.67 6.95
CA VAL A 309 13.35 8.07 6.49
C VAL A 309 13.70 9.00 7.66
N LEU A 310 13.07 8.83 8.82
CA LEU A 310 13.40 9.59 10.03
C LEU A 310 14.81 9.29 10.54
N VAL A 311 15.28 8.03 10.43
CA VAL A 311 16.70 7.69 10.70
C VAL A 311 17.62 8.52 9.81
N TYR A 312 17.31 8.66 8.52
CA TYR A 312 18.13 9.43 7.59
C TYR A 312 18.16 10.92 7.90
N ALA A 313 17.11 11.45 8.53
CA ALA A 313 17.00 12.83 8.95
C ALA A 313 17.80 13.08 10.25
N ASN A 314 17.58 12.26 11.27
CA ASN A 314 18.03 12.51 12.64
C ASN A 314 19.33 11.78 13.02
N GLY A 315 19.74 10.78 12.24
CA GLY A 315 21.00 10.05 12.40
C GLY A 315 21.01 8.99 13.52
N LYS A 316 19.96 8.90 14.35
CA LYS A 316 19.73 7.85 15.34
C LYS A 316 18.24 7.56 15.48
N VAL A 317 17.91 6.30 15.74
CA VAL A 317 16.56 5.84 16.09
C VAL A 317 16.67 4.85 17.24
N ASN A 318 15.71 4.89 18.17
CA ASN A 318 15.57 3.82 19.15
C ASN A 318 15.03 2.58 18.44
N LYS A 319 15.65 1.41 18.62
CA LYS A 319 15.18 0.16 17.99
C LYS A 319 13.71 -0.15 18.25
N GLY A 320 13.12 0.40 19.31
CA GLY A 320 11.69 0.29 19.63
C GLY A 320 10.75 1.13 18.78
N GLU A 321 11.25 2.06 17.95
CA GLU A 321 10.44 2.87 17.04
C GLU A 321 10.08 2.13 15.74
N PHE A 322 10.79 1.04 15.42
CA PHE A 322 10.41 0.19 14.29
C PHE A 322 9.12 -0.59 14.63
N PRO A 323 8.14 -0.63 13.72
CA PRO A 323 6.90 -1.36 13.93
C PRO A 323 7.18 -2.86 14.09
N LYS A 324 6.28 -3.57 14.79
CA LYS A 324 6.28 -5.03 14.84
C LYS A 324 5.12 -5.54 14.01
N LEU A 325 5.33 -6.56 13.20
CA LEU A 325 4.30 -7.12 12.30
C LEU A 325 3.01 -7.49 13.03
N LYS A 326 3.12 -8.00 14.27
CA LYS A 326 1.97 -8.33 15.12
C LYS A 326 1.03 -7.14 15.40
N ASP A 327 1.52 -5.91 15.37
CA ASP A 327 0.72 -4.70 15.59
C ASP A 327 -0.16 -4.39 14.36
N TYR A 328 0.08 -5.09 13.24
CA TYR A 328 -0.63 -5.00 11.97
C TYR A 328 -1.50 -6.22 11.69
N MET A 329 -1.73 -7.08 12.69
CA MET A 329 -2.67 -8.19 12.61
C MET A 329 -4.08 -7.67 12.30
N LEU A 330 -4.76 -8.33 11.37
CA LEU A 330 -6.15 -8.06 10.97
C LEU A 330 -7.11 -8.91 11.77
N CYS A 331 -7.02 -10.21 11.59
CA CYS A 331 -7.85 -11.20 12.27
C CYS A 331 -7.16 -12.57 12.27
N THR A 332 -7.67 -13.46 13.12
CA THR A 332 -7.35 -14.87 13.13
C THR A 332 -8.07 -15.60 11.99
N LYS A 333 -7.44 -16.64 11.44
CA LYS A 333 -8.02 -17.51 10.42
C LYS A 333 -9.13 -18.40 10.99
N PRO A 334 -10.07 -18.86 10.15
CA PRO A 334 -11.03 -19.90 10.53
C PRO A 334 -10.31 -21.14 11.08
N GLY A 335 -10.85 -21.73 12.16
CA GLY A 335 -10.27 -22.92 12.79
C GLY A 335 -9.18 -22.65 13.84
N TYR A 336 -8.63 -21.43 13.93
CA TYR A 336 -7.60 -21.10 14.92
C TYR A 336 -8.01 -21.43 16.37
N PHE A 337 -9.19 -20.99 16.79
CA PHE A 337 -9.67 -21.23 18.16
C PHE A 337 -9.93 -22.71 18.44
N GLN A 338 -10.38 -23.47 17.44
CA GLN A 338 -10.60 -24.92 17.58
C GLN A 338 -9.27 -25.66 17.75
N LYS A 339 -8.25 -25.28 16.98
CA LYS A 339 -6.87 -25.78 17.13
C LYS A 339 -6.31 -25.46 18.51
N MET A 340 -6.43 -24.21 18.95
CA MET A 340 -5.97 -23.77 20.28
C MET A 340 -6.68 -24.51 21.41
N GLN A 341 -7.99 -24.75 21.28
CA GLN A 341 -8.76 -25.52 22.26
C GLN A 341 -8.30 -26.97 22.31
N LYS A 342 -8.12 -27.61 21.14
CA LYS A 342 -7.62 -28.99 21.05
C LYS A 342 -6.22 -29.13 21.66
N GLU A 343 -5.31 -28.20 21.36
CA GLU A 343 -3.98 -28.18 21.96
C GLU A 343 -4.01 -27.98 23.48
N TRP A 344 -4.93 -27.16 23.98
CA TRP A 344 -5.13 -26.97 25.42
C TRP A 344 -5.70 -28.23 26.08
N GLU A 345 -6.68 -28.88 25.46
CA GLU A 345 -7.27 -30.14 25.92
C GLU A 345 -6.20 -31.25 25.94
N GLU A 346 -5.40 -31.40 24.90
CA GLU A 346 -4.30 -32.37 24.81
C GLU A 346 -3.22 -32.13 25.89
N LYS A 347 -2.82 -30.86 26.12
CA LYS A 347 -1.83 -30.52 27.17
C LYS A 347 -2.35 -30.80 28.59
N ASN A 348 -3.64 -30.62 28.83
CA ASN A 348 -4.22 -30.82 30.17
C ASN A 348 -4.74 -32.25 30.41
N SER A 349 -5.01 -33.01 29.35
CA SER A 349 -5.30 -34.45 29.45
C SER A 349 -4.01 -35.30 29.53
N ALA A 350 -2.85 -34.76 29.11
CA ALA A 350 -1.54 -35.37 29.36
C ALA A 350 -1.00 -35.16 30.80
N ASN A 351 -1.65 -34.31 31.60
CA ASN A 351 -1.27 -33.99 32.99
C ASN A 351 -2.22 -34.60 34.05
N ASN A 352 -3.20 -35.40 33.62
CA ASN A 352 -4.05 -36.26 34.45
C ASN A 352 -3.80 -37.73 34.09
#